data_AF-A0A523NDP6-F1
#
_entry.id   AF-A0A523NDP6-F1
#
_cell.length_a   1.000
_cell.length_b   1.000
_cell.length_c   1.000
_cell.angle_alpha   90.00
_cell.angle_beta   90.00
_cell.angle_gamma   90.00
#
_symmetry.space_group_name_H-M   'P 1'
#
loop_
_entity.id
_entity.type
_entity.pdbx_description
1 polymer ?
#
loop_
_entity_poly.entity_id
_entity_poly.type
_entity_poly.pdbx_seq_one_letter_code
_entity_poly.pdbx_strand_id
1 'polypeptide(L)'
;MKLINFLPLLLLVIAAACSTLKLQQADFAWPVESVISIDKDGKVSDERYSIGFDTGGLFYEEFEDSSAYAGKEIRILRDINGYYFITAEKFKNVYVFQMDNGAMVLNNKIFISEFGVEDPALNQRTPYVELIDGGKSLYLNNNGIDRNKK
;
A
#
# COMPACT_ATOMS: atom_id res chain seq x y z
N MET A 1 8.48 -60.23 8.22
CA MET A 1 7.86 -59.02 8.80
C MET A 1 8.93 -58.00 9.23
N LYS A 2 9.49 -57.15 8.35
CA LYS A 2 10.33 -55.99 8.78
C LYS A 2 10.41 -54.85 7.74
N LEU A 3 9.40 -54.68 6.87
CA LEU A 3 9.38 -53.59 5.87
C LEU A 3 8.53 -52.36 6.26
N ILE A 4 7.88 -52.37 7.43
CA ILE A 4 6.91 -51.33 7.83
C ILE A 4 7.55 -50.16 8.61
N ASN A 5 8.80 -50.29 9.07
CA ASN A 5 9.43 -49.28 9.95
C ASN A 5 10.20 -48.16 9.23
N PHE A 6 10.25 -48.12 7.89
CA PHE A 6 10.96 -47.05 7.15
C PHE A 6 10.05 -45.93 6.63
N LEU A 7 8.72 -46.10 6.68
CA LEU A 7 7.74 -45.12 6.23
C LEU A 7 7.74 -43.79 7.02
N PRO A 8 7.91 -43.75 8.36
CA PRO A 8 7.89 -42.48 9.08
C PRO A 8 9.16 -41.64 8.88
N LEU A 9 10.29 -42.28 8.51
CA LEU A 9 11.54 -41.58 8.23
C LEU A 9 11.51 -40.88 6.86
N LEU A 10 10.85 -41.49 5.87
CA LEU A 10 10.65 -40.89 4.53
C LEU A 10 9.70 -39.68 4.59
N LEU A 11 8.66 -39.73 5.43
CA LEU A 11 7.73 -38.61 5.65
C LEU A 11 8.40 -37.38 6.29
N LEU A 12 9.44 -37.56 7.12
CA LEU A 12 10.16 -36.46 7.76
C LEU A 12 11.04 -35.67 6.77
N VAL A 13 11.58 -36.34 5.73
CA VAL A 13 12.47 -35.73 4.73
C VAL A 13 11.70 -34.87 3.73
N ILE A 14 10.43 -35.19 3.46
CA ILE A 14 9.59 -34.43 2.51
C ILE A 14 9.08 -33.11 3.14
N ALA A 15 8.99 -33.03 4.48
CA ALA A 15 8.53 -31.83 5.18
C ALA A 15 9.57 -30.71 5.28
N ALA A 16 10.86 -30.99 5.03
CA ALA A 16 11.95 -30.03 5.23
C ALA A 16 12.35 -29.23 3.98
N ALA A 17 11.72 -29.47 2.82
CA ALA A 17 12.26 -29.03 1.52
C ALA A 17 11.67 -27.71 0.96
N CYS A 18 10.90 -26.94 1.73
CA CYS A 18 10.38 -25.65 1.28
C CYS A 18 10.99 -24.46 2.03
N SER A 19 12.31 -24.49 2.25
CA SER A 19 13.03 -23.28 2.66
C SER A 19 13.32 -22.45 1.41
N THR A 20 12.42 -21.52 1.08
CA THR A 20 12.70 -20.52 0.04
C THR A 20 13.76 -19.55 0.55
N LEU A 21 14.74 -19.24 -0.29
CA LEU A 21 15.72 -18.20 0.00
C LEU A 21 14.97 -16.87 0.20
N LYS A 22 15.04 -16.31 1.41
CA LYS A 22 14.42 -15.02 1.76
C LYS A 22 15.49 -14.01 2.13
N LEU A 23 15.56 -12.91 1.37
CA LEU A 23 16.31 -11.74 1.78
C LEU A 23 15.51 -10.99 2.84
N GLN A 24 16.13 -10.70 3.99
CA GLN A 24 15.51 -9.99 5.12
C GLN A 24 16.19 -8.64 5.32
N GLN A 25 15.50 -7.69 5.96
CA GLN A 25 15.94 -6.29 6.08
C GLN A 25 16.11 -5.60 4.72
N ALA A 26 15.27 -5.97 3.75
CA ALA A 26 15.14 -5.20 2.52
C ALA A 26 14.41 -3.88 2.83
N ASP A 27 14.90 -2.80 2.24
CA ASP A 27 14.25 -1.50 2.27
C ASP A 27 13.55 -1.25 0.94
N PHE A 28 12.23 -1.19 0.96
CA PHE A 28 11.40 -0.96 -0.22
C PHE A 28 10.93 0.49 -0.35
N ALA A 29 11.33 1.37 0.57
CA ALA A 29 10.81 2.72 0.66
C ALA A 29 11.15 3.53 -0.58
N TRP A 30 10.18 4.32 -1.03
CA TRP A 30 10.47 5.38 -1.99
C TRP A 30 11.02 6.60 -1.25
N PRO A 31 12.08 7.24 -1.77
CA PRO A 31 12.69 8.38 -1.09
C PRO A 31 11.77 9.60 -1.05
N VAL A 32 10.84 9.73 -2.01
CA VAL A 32 9.94 10.86 -2.16
C VAL A 32 8.58 10.34 -2.64
N GLU A 33 7.51 10.99 -2.19
CA GLU A 33 6.15 10.78 -2.72
C GLU A 33 6.07 11.08 -4.22
N SER A 34 5.15 10.40 -4.88
CA SER A 34 4.72 10.73 -6.23
C SER A 34 3.35 11.37 -6.22
N VAL A 35 3.25 12.51 -6.91
CA VAL A 35 2.00 13.22 -7.21
C VAL A 35 1.73 13.04 -8.70
N ILE A 36 0.67 12.32 -9.04
CA ILE A 36 0.45 11.82 -10.40
C ILE A 36 -0.92 12.30 -10.88
N SER A 37 -0.94 13.05 -11.98
CA SER A 37 -2.19 13.44 -12.63
C SER A 37 -2.87 12.22 -13.25
N ILE A 38 -4.19 12.15 -13.13
CA ILE A 38 -4.99 11.05 -13.68
C ILE A 38 -5.32 11.35 -15.13
N ASP A 39 -5.12 10.39 -16.02
CA ASP A 39 -5.41 10.57 -17.44
C ASP A 39 -6.93 10.51 -17.75
N LYS A 40 -7.28 10.78 -19.02
CA LYS A 40 -8.67 10.77 -19.48
C LYS A 40 -9.38 9.41 -19.33
N ASP A 41 -8.61 8.32 -19.25
CA ASP A 41 -9.10 6.95 -19.14
C ASP A 41 -9.10 6.47 -17.69
N GLY A 42 -8.84 7.37 -16.72
CA GLY A 42 -8.87 7.07 -15.29
C GLY A 42 -7.63 6.36 -14.77
N LYS A 43 -6.52 6.41 -15.51
CA LYS A 43 -5.29 5.69 -15.17
C LYS A 43 -4.20 6.62 -14.66
N VAL A 44 -3.35 6.06 -13.81
CA VAL A 44 -2.10 6.68 -13.37
C VAL A 44 -0.92 5.87 -13.87
N SER A 45 0.17 6.57 -14.19
CA SER A 45 1.44 5.97 -14.57
C SER A 45 2.57 6.84 -14.03
N ASP A 46 3.46 6.24 -13.24
CA ASP A 46 4.67 6.87 -12.74
C ASP A 46 5.89 6.12 -13.29
N GLU A 47 6.60 6.77 -14.20
CA GLU A 47 7.80 6.22 -14.84
C GLU A 47 8.97 6.08 -13.86
N ARG A 48 9.08 6.97 -12.86
CA ARG A 48 10.19 6.98 -11.89
C ARG A 48 10.22 5.67 -11.11
N TYR A 49 9.05 5.19 -10.71
CA TYR A 49 8.92 3.97 -9.93
C TYR A 49 8.25 2.82 -10.69
N SER A 50 7.99 3.01 -11.99
CA SER A 50 7.42 2.01 -12.90
C SER A 50 6.13 1.39 -12.38
N ILE A 51 5.22 2.22 -11.85
CA ILE A 51 3.90 1.79 -11.39
C ILE A 51 2.81 2.38 -12.27
N GLY A 52 1.75 1.62 -12.52
CA GLY A 52 0.54 2.14 -13.17
C GLY A 52 -0.67 1.29 -12.85
N PHE A 53 -1.81 1.93 -12.67
CA PHE A 53 -3.07 1.27 -12.31
C PHE A 53 -4.29 2.14 -12.67
N ASP A 54 -5.45 1.50 -12.69
CA ASP A 54 -6.75 2.16 -12.84
C ASP A 54 -7.24 2.71 -11.50
N THR A 55 -7.73 3.96 -11.49
CA THR A 55 -8.16 4.65 -10.26
C THR A 55 -9.66 4.56 -10.02
N GLY A 56 -10.47 4.07 -10.97
CA GLY A 56 -11.92 4.12 -10.89
C GLY A 56 -12.48 3.43 -9.65
N GLY A 57 -11.85 2.33 -9.22
CA GLY A 57 -12.21 1.65 -7.97
C GLY A 57 -11.99 2.52 -6.72
N LEU A 58 -10.92 3.32 -6.68
CA LEU A 58 -10.65 4.22 -5.55
C LEU A 58 -11.68 5.35 -5.48
N PHE A 59 -12.00 5.97 -6.62
CA PHE A 59 -12.97 7.06 -6.67
C PHE A 59 -14.39 6.60 -6.39
N TYR A 60 -14.77 5.40 -6.84
CA TYR A 60 -16.05 4.81 -6.47
C TYR A 60 -16.17 4.57 -4.95
N GLU A 61 -15.11 4.08 -4.31
CA GLU A 61 -15.09 3.85 -2.87
C GLU A 61 -15.17 5.14 -2.03
N GLU A 62 -14.71 6.28 -2.56
CA GLU A 62 -14.73 7.57 -1.87
C GLU A 62 -16.01 8.38 -2.14
N PHE A 63 -16.55 8.30 -3.36
CA PHE A 63 -17.57 9.22 -3.84
C PHE A 63 -18.81 8.54 -4.44
N GLU A 64 -18.86 7.21 -4.46
CA GLU A 64 -19.89 6.42 -5.16
C GLU A 64 -19.95 6.72 -6.69
N ASP A 65 -18.89 7.30 -7.23
CA ASP A 65 -18.74 7.70 -8.62
C ASP A 65 -17.33 7.36 -9.13
N SER A 66 -17.22 6.37 -10.02
CA SER A 66 -15.94 5.94 -10.58
C SER A 66 -15.33 6.95 -11.56
N SER A 67 -16.06 7.98 -11.97
CA SER A 67 -15.61 9.04 -12.89
C SER A 67 -15.17 10.33 -12.18
N ALA A 68 -15.26 10.37 -10.85
CA ALA A 68 -14.90 11.53 -10.04
C ALA A 68 -13.39 11.87 -10.01
N TYR A 69 -12.57 11.14 -10.78
CA TYR A 69 -11.14 11.38 -10.94
C TYR A 69 -10.79 12.59 -11.83
N ALA A 70 -11.76 13.13 -12.57
CA ALA A 70 -11.51 14.20 -13.53
C ALA A 70 -10.88 15.44 -12.87
N GLY A 71 -9.68 15.81 -13.33
CA GLY A 71 -8.94 16.98 -12.82
C GLY A 71 -8.32 16.78 -11.43
N LYS A 72 -8.25 15.53 -10.94
CA LYS A 72 -7.62 15.18 -9.66
C LYS A 72 -6.23 14.57 -9.86
N GLU A 73 -5.47 14.57 -8.78
CA GLU A 73 -4.15 13.94 -8.69
C GLU A 73 -4.18 12.85 -7.62
N ILE A 74 -3.52 11.73 -7.91
CA ILE A 74 -3.24 10.70 -6.91
C ILE A 74 -1.88 10.98 -6.26
N ARG A 75 -1.87 10.82 -4.94
CA ARG A 75 -0.68 10.88 -4.10
C ARG A 75 -0.35 9.48 -3.62
N ILE A 76 0.89 9.06 -3.83
CA ILE A 76 1.35 7.71 -3.49
C ILE A 76 2.76 7.71 -2.91
N LEU A 77 2.94 6.97 -1.82
CA LEU A 77 4.25 6.69 -1.24
C LEU A 77 4.35 5.21 -0.86
N ARG A 78 5.48 4.58 -1.17
CA ARG A 78 5.79 3.21 -0.74
C ARG A 78 6.66 3.22 0.50
N ASP A 79 6.25 2.51 1.55
CA ASP A 79 7.00 2.44 2.81
C ASP A 79 8.13 1.40 2.76
N ILE A 80 8.91 1.33 3.86
CA ILE A 80 10.04 0.39 4.03
C ILE A 80 9.62 -1.09 3.91
N ASN A 81 8.39 -1.43 4.26
CA ASN A 81 7.87 -2.79 4.20
C ASN A 81 7.27 -3.13 2.82
N GLY A 82 7.19 -2.15 1.93
CA GLY A 82 6.69 -2.29 0.57
C GLY A 82 5.19 -2.05 0.41
N TYR A 83 4.51 -1.50 1.41
CA TYR A 83 3.12 -1.07 1.33
C TYR A 83 3.01 0.29 0.64
N TYR A 84 1.97 0.43 -0.18
CA TYR A 84 1.65 1.67 -0.90
C TYR A 84 0.55 2.41 -0.16
N PHE A 85 0.83 3.63 0.26
CA PHE A 85 -0.13 4.55 0.85
C PHE A 85 -0.64 5.48 -0.24
N ILE A 86 -1.94 5.48 -0.49
CA ILE A 86 -2.58 6.21 -1.57
C ILE A 86 -3.67 7.13 -1.03
N THR A 87 -3.68 8.37 -1.48
CA THR A 87 -4.75 9.34 -1.18
C THR A 87 -4.88 10.36 -2.31
N ALA A 88 -5.88 11.23 -2.21
CA ALA A 88 -6.06 12.37 -3.09
C ALA A 88 -6.85 13.46 -2.37
N GLU A 89 -6.94 14.64 -2.98
CA GLU A 89 -7.84 15.69 -2.51
C GLU A 89 -9.27 15.14 -2.31
N LYS A 90 -9.89 15.52 -1.19
CA LYS A 90 -11.23 15.10 -0.73
C LYS A 90 -11.39 13.63 -0.34
N PHE A 91 -10.33 12.82 -0.38
CA PHE A 91 -10.41 11.45 0.13
C PHE A 91 -10.62 11.47 1.64
N LYS A 92 -11.61 10.73 2.12
CA LYS A 92 -11.87 10.46 3.54
C LYS A 92 -10.86 9.48 4.12
N ASN A 93 -10.21 8.69 3.27
CA ASN A 93 -9.30 7.63 3.66
C ASN A 93 -7.91 7.75 3.01
N VAL A 94 -6.93 7.14 3.67
CA VAL A 94 -5.68 6.69 3.03
C VAL A 94 -5.80 5.19 2.78
N TYR A 95 -5.62 4.77 1.54
CA TYR A 95 -5.67 3.37 1.14
C TYR A 95 -4.29 2.76 1.21
N VAL A 96 -4.17 1.62 1.88
CA VAL A 96 -2.92 0.86 1.98
C VAL A 96 -3.04 -0.36 1.08
N PHE A 97 -2.17 -0.46 0.09
CA PHE A 97 -2.09 -1.61 -0.81
C PHE A 97 -0.77 -2.35 -0.64
N GLN A 98 -0.76 -3.60 -1.06
CA GLN A 98 0.45 -4.39 -1.29
C GLN A 98 0.43 -4.98 -2.70
N MET A 99 1.60 -5.27 -3.25
CA MET A 99 1.68 -6.00 -4.51
C MET A 99 1.46 -7.49 -4.28
N ASP A 100 0.65 -8.11 -5.13
CA ASP A 100 0.50 -9.56 -5.21
C ASP A 100 0.23 -9.97 -6.66
N ASN A 101 1.07 -10.85 -7.21
CA ASN A 101 0.92 -11.45 -8.54
C ASN A 101 0.55 -10.45 -9.67
N GLY A 102 1.24 -9.30 -9.73
CA GLY A 102 1.00 -8.28 -10.75
C GLY A 102 -0.22 -7.38 -10.50
N ALA A 103 -0.84 -7.50 -9.32
CA ALA A 103 -1.96 -6.67 -8.89
C ALA A 103 -1.62 -5.89 -7.61
N MET A 104 -2.38 -4.82 -7.39
CA MET A 104 -2.43 -4.12 -6.11
C MET A 104 -3.62 -4.64 -5.30
N VAL A 105 -3.32 -5.25 -4.15
CA VAL A 105 -4.33 -5.81 -3.26
C VAL A 105 -4.50 -4.90 -2.06
N LEU A 106 -5.75 -4.52 -1.79
CA LEU A 106 -6.08 -3.68 -0.64
C LEU A 106 -5.71 -4.41 0.65
N ASN A 107 -4.82 -3.81 1.42
CA ASN A 107 -4.43 -4.29 2.74
C ASN A 107 -5.28 -3.63 3.83
N ASN A 108 -5.49 -2.32 3.74
CA ASN A 108 -6.24 -1.56 4.73
C ASN A 108 -6.84 -0.27 4.15
N LYS A 109 -7.90 0.23 4.79
CA LYS A 109 -8.50 1.55 4.55
C LYS A 109 -8.42 2.34 5.85
N ILE A 110 -7.53 3.34 5.89
CA ILE A 110 -7.30 4.15 7.08
C ILE A 110 -8.19 5.39 6.99
N PHE A 111 -9.24 5.43 7.79
CA PHE A 111 -10.10 6.59 7.90
C PHE A 111 -9.38 7.80 8.51
N ILE A 112 -9.47 8.94 7.83
CA ILE A 112 -8.85 10.20 8.22
C ILE A 112 -9.89 11.20 8.72
N SER A 113 -10.93 11.46 7.92
CA SER A 113 -11.90 12.55 8.14
C SER A 113 -13.17 12.32 7.31
N GLU A 114 -14.34 12.64 7.88
CA GLU A 114 -15.61 12.62 7.12
C GLU A 114 -15.65 13.65 6.00
N PHE A 115 -14.90 14.73 6.13
CA PHE A 115 -14.86 15.85 5.16
C PHE A 115 -13.82 15.64 4.06
N GLY A 116 -12.99 14.60 4.20
CA GLY A 116 -11.82 14.39 3.36
C GLY A 116 -10.61 15.23 3.78
N VAL A 117 -9.48 14.94 3.14
CA VAL A 117 -8.24 15.75 3.20
C VAL A 117 -8.29 16.85 2.15
N GLU A 118 -7.68 18.00 2.42
CA GLU A 118 -7.75 19.18 1.53
C GLU A 118 -6.50 19.31 0.66
N ASP A 119 -5.31 19.31 1.25
CA ASP A 119 -4.04 19.34 0.52
C ASP A 119 -3.09 18.33 1.17
N PRO A 120 -3.35 17.03 0.96
CA PRO A 120 -2.55 15.98 1.57
C PRO A 120 -1.11 16.00 1.04
N ALA A 121 -0.14 15.62 1.86
CA ALA A 121 1.21 15.27 1.43
C ALA A 121 1.71 14.06 2.23
N LEU A 122 2.45 13.16 1.59
CA LEU A 122 2.99 11.96 2.22
C LEU A 122 4.51 12.07 2.36
N ASN A 123 5.01 11.86 3.58
CA ASN A 123 6.44 11.88 3.88
C ASN A 123 6.90 10.57 4.51
N GLN A 124 8.07 10.10 4.10
CA GLN A 124 8.70 8.93 4.72
C GLN A 124 9.25 9.32 6.10
N ARG A 125 8.75 8.68 7.17
CA ARG A 125 9.15 8.89 8.57
C ARG A 125 9.34 7.56 9.28
N THR A 126 10.29 6.75 8.81
CA THR A 126 10.51 5.37 9.27
C THR A 126 10.42 5.25 10.80
N PRO A 127 9.55 4.36 11.33
CA PRO A 127 8.83 3.29 10.62
C PRO A 127 7.47 3.68 10.00
N TYR A 128 7.13 4.96 9.94
CA TYR A 128 5.80 5.46 9.53
C TYR A 128 5.82 6.17 8.18
N VAL A 129 4.63 6.34 7.62
CA VAL A 129 4.32 7.36 6.61
C VAL A 129 3.60 8.51 7.32
N GLU A 130 4.13 9.72 7.20
CA GLU A 130 3.48 10.91 7.73
C GLU A 130 2.55 11.49 6.66
N LEU A 131 1.26 11.58 6.97
CA LEU A 131 0.29 12.36 6.21
C LEU A 131 0.23 13.76 6.80
N ILE A 132 0.48 14.77 5.98
CA ILE A 132 0.33 16.18 6.34
C ILE A 132 -0.88 16.73 5.60
N ASP A 133 -1.80 17.37 6.29
CA ASP A 133 -2.95 18.07 5.69
C ASP A 133 -3.31 19.30 6.54
N GLY A 134 -3.40 20.48 5.91
CA GLY A 134 -3.76 21.73 6.61
C GLY A 134 -2.89 22.07 7.83
N GLY A 135 -1.60 21.69 7.81
CA GLY A 135 -0.66 21.88 8.93
C GLY A 135 -0.78 20.87 10.07
N LYS A 136 -1.61 19.82 9.93
CA LYS A 136 -1.69 18.71 10.87
C LYS A 136 -0.94 17.50 10.34
N SER A 137 -0.19 16.82 11.20
CA SER A 137 0.48 15.56 10.87
C SER A 137 -0.25 14.37 11.50
N LEU A 138 -0.42 13.31 10.72
CA LEU A 138 -0.83 11.99 11.17
C LEU A 138 0.23 10.96 10.79
N TYR A 139 0.63 10.12 11.74
CA TYR A 139 1.62 9.07 11.49
C TYR A 139 0.90 7.75 11.21
N LEU A 140 1.10 7.21 10.02
CA LEU A 140 0.43 6.03 9.50
C LEU A 140 1.39 4.85 9.44
N ASN A 141 0.87 3.66 9.73
CA ASN A 141 1.46 2.39 9.31
C ASN A 141 0.39 1.57 8.58
N ASN A 142 0.74 0.37 8.12
CA ASN A 142 -0.18 -0.47 7.38
C ASN A 142 -1.44 -0.88 8.19
N ASN A 143 -1.40 -0.82 9.52
CA ASN A 143 -2.53 -1.14 10.40
C ASN A 143 -3.42 0.07 10.72
N GLY A 144 -2.96 1.31 10.54
CA GLY A 144 -3.73 2.51 10.83
C GLY A 144 -2.89 3.70 11.33
N ILE A 145 -3.56 4.60 12.05
CA ILE A 145 -2.95 5.79 12.67
C ILE A 145 -2.28 5.38 13.99
N ASP A 146 -0.99 5.68 14.14
CA ASP A 146 -0.30 5.55 15.42
C ASP A 146 -0.58 6.77 16.31
N ARG A 147 -1.29 6.54 17.42
CA ARG A 147 -1.71 7.58 18.37
C ARG A 147 -0.66 7.89 19.44
N ASN A 148 0.44 7.14 19.50
CA ASN A 148 1.50 7.35 20.47
C ASN A 148 2.50 8.43 20.03
N LYS A 149 2.46 8.83 18.76
CA LYS A 149 3.16 9.98 18.19
C LYS A 149 2.19 11.16 18.13
N LYS A 150 2.31 12.08 19.09
CA LYS A 150 1.71 13.42 19.00
C LYS A 150 2.70 14.38 18.38
#